data_AF-A0A7R9KVM9-F1
#
_entry.id   AF-A0A7R9KVM9-F1
#
_cell.length_a   1.000
_cell.length_b   1.000
_cell.length_c   1.000
_cell.angle_alpha   90.00
_cell.angle_beta   90.00
_cell.angle_gamma   90.00
#
_symmetry.space_group_name_H-M   'P 1'
#
loop_
_entity.id
_entity.type
_entity.pdbx_description
1 polymer ?
#
loop_
_entity_poly.entity_id
_entity_poly.type
_entity_poly.pdbx_seq_one_letter_code
_entity_poly.pdbx_strand_id
1 'polypeptide(L)'
;MSDYFGVVDYVVFIGMLMVSTIIGLYYAWKDRNNTDEDEFLRGGKRMSIFPVTISIMASFLASTSFIGFPTVMYATGTMFYVIIIPAILGAVIACELFMP
;
A
#
# COMPACT_ATOMS: atom_id res chain seq x y z
N MET A 1 19.53 -30.74 1.37
CA MET A 1 18.73 -30.20 0.26
C MET A 1 17.28 -30.58 0.49
N SER A 2 16.58 -29.80 1.33
CA SER A 2 15.12 -29.83 1.41
C SER A 2 14.69 -28.36 1.43
N ASP A 3 14.86 -27.72 0.28
CA ASP A 3 14.44 -26.35 0.01
C ASP A 3 12.92 -26.29 -0.20
N TYR A 4 12.17 -26.74 0.80
CA TYR A 4 10.72 -26.64 0.85
C TYR A 4 10.36 -25.73 2.01
N PHE A 5 9.52 -24.73 1.73
CA PHE A 5 8.93 -23.83 2.71
C PHE A 5 8.53 -24.60 3.97
N GLY A 6 9.01 -24.15 5.13
CA GLY A 6 8.73 -24.82 6.39
C GLY A 6 7.22 -24.80 6.65
N VAL A 7 6.75 -25.75 7.46
CA VAL A 7 5.36 -25.76 7.94
C VAL A 7 4.97 -24.41 8.54
N VAL A 8 5.93 -23.72 9.17
CA VAL A 8 5.78 -22.38 9.74
C VAL A 8 5.46 -21.32 8.67
N ASP A 9 6.18 -21.30 7.54
CA ASP A 9 5.95 -20.32 6.48
C ASP A 9 4.55 -20.46 5.88
N TYR A 10 4.10 -21.71 5.73
CA TYR A 10 2.77 -22.01 5.19
C TYR A 10 1.65 -21.59 6.15
N VAL A 11 1.83 -21.82 7.46
CA VAL A 11 0.90 -21.38 8.49
C VAL A 11 0.80 -19.85 8.55
N VAL A 12 1.93 -19.14 8.45
CA VAL A 12 1.93 -17.67 8.43
C VAL A 12 1.25 -17.13 7.17
N PHE A 13 1.54 -17.71 6.00
CA PHE A 13 0.92 -17.31 4.74
C PHE A 13 -0.60 -17.49 4.76
N ILE A 14 -1.07 -18.68 5.14
CA ILE A 14 -2.50 -18.95 5.24
C ILE A 14 -3.16 -18.09 6.33
N GLY A 15 -2.50 -17.89 7.46
CA GLY A 15 -2.98 -17.04 8.54
C GLY A 15 -3.19 -15.59 8.10
N MET A 16 -2.21 -15.01 7.39
CA MET A 16 -2.30 -13.66 6.83
C MET A 16 -3.47 -13.52 5.85
N LEU A 17 -3.64 -14.50 4.95
CA LEU A 17 -4.75 -14.51 4.00
C LEU A 17 -6.09 -14.61 4.71
N MET A 18 -6.24 -15.52 5.67
CA MET A 18 -7.46 -15.65 6.45
C MET A 18 -7.84 -14.35 7.16
N VAL A 19 -6.89 -13.68 7.83
CA VAL A 19 -7.15 -12.40 8.51
C VAL A 19 -7.62 -11.34 7.51
N SER A 20 -6.95 -11.20 6.35
CA SER A 20 -7.35 -10.27 5.30
C SER A 20 -8.77 -10.54 4.78
N THR A 21 -9.07 -11.80 4.50
CA THR A 21 -10.39 -12.24 4.02
C THR A 21 -11.48 -12.05 5.07
N ILE A 22 -11.20 -12.30 6.34
CA ILE A 22 -12.16 -12.10 7.44
C ILE A 22 -12.54 -10.62 7.58
N ILE A 23 -11.56 -9.71 7.52
CA ILE A 23 -11.82 -8.26 7.57
C ILE A 23 -12.68 -7.85 6.37
N GLY A 24 -12.30 -8.30 5.17
CA GLY A 24 -13.08 -8.04 3.95
C GLY A 24 -14.52 -8.55 4.04
N LEU A 25 -14.73 -9.80 4.49
CA LEU A 25 -16.05 -10.40 4.67
C LEU A 25 -16.88 -9.70 5.74
N TYR A 26 -16.26 -9.32 6.87
CA TYR A 26 -16.95 -8.61 7.95
C TYR A 26 -17.50 -7.27 7.47
N TYR A 27 -16.68 -6.48 6.76
CA TYR A 27 -17.13 -5.22 6.17
C TYR A 27 -18.14 -5.47 5.05
N ALA A 28 -17.94 -6.46 4.18
CA ALA A 28 -18.88 -6.79 3.11
C ALA A 28 -20.27 -7.22 3.61
N TRP A 29 -20.35 -7.97 4.72
CA TRP A 29 -21.63 -8.36 5.32
C TRP A 29 -22.27 -7.23 6.12
N LYS A 30 -21.48 -6.43 6.84
CA LYS A 30 -21.97 -5.28 7.61
C LYS A 30 -22.51 -4.17 6.71
N ASP A 31 -21.87 -3.95 5.57
CA ASP A 31 -22.23 -2.90 4.61
C ASP A 31 -23.30 -3.34 3.61
N ARG A 32 -23.65 -4.63 3.58
CA ARG A 32 -24.71 -5.20 2.72
C ARG A 32 -26.10 -4.58 2.95
N ASN A 33 -26.34 -3.97 4.10
CA ASN A 33 -27.63 -3.34 4.44
C ASN A 33 -27.68 -1.82 4.10
N ASN A 34 -26.56 -1.22 3.69
CA ASN A 34 -26.48 0.19 3.28
C ASN A 34 -26.34 0.26 1.75
N THR A 35 -27.48 0.27 1.06
CA THR A 35 -27.57 0.40 -0.41
C THR A 35 -27.40 1.86 -0.85
N ASP A 36 -26.31 2.51 -0.44
CA ASP A 36 -25.92 3.80 -1.00
C ASP A 36 -24.62 3.60 -1.78
N GLU A 37 -24.76 3.45 -3.10
CA GLU A 37 -23.63 3.32 -4.04
C GLU A 37 -22.66 4.52 -3.92
N ASP A 38 -23.19 5.69 -3.54
CA ASP A 38 -22.40 6.89 -3.21
C ASP A 38 -21.54 6.70 -1.95
N GLU A 39 -21.96 5.95 -0.94
CA GLU A 39 -21.19 5.76 0.30
C GLU A 39 -20.03 4.78 0.09
N PHE A 40 -20.25 3.71 -0.68
CA PHE A 40 -19.24 2.71 -1.03
C PHE A 40 -18.20 3.27 -2.04
N LEU A 41 -18.62 4.03 -3.06
CA LEU A 41 -17.72 4.61 -4.06
C LEU A 41 -17.05 5.92 -3.60
N ARG A 42 -17.66 6.70 -2.69
CA ARG A 42 -17.09 7.97 -2.18
C ARG A 42 -16.59 7.90 -0.74
N GLY A 43 -16.56 6.72 -0.12
CA GLY A 43 -16.06 6.53 1.25
C GLY A 43 -16.81 7.39 2.27
N GLY A 44 -18.12 7.56 2.08
CA GLY A 44 -19.02 8.25 3.01
C GLY A 44 -18.63 9.67 3.39
N LYS A 45 -17.92 10.47 2.56
CA LYS A 45 -17.59 11.91 2.79
C LYS A 45 -16.98 12.26 4.18
N ARG A 46 -16.63 11.28 5.01
CA ARG A 46 -16.16 11.41 6.40
C ARG A 46 -15.01 10.44 6.71
N MET A 47 -14.33 9.91 5.69
CA MET A 47 -13.07 9.20 5.92
C MET A 47 -12.09 10.16 6.61
N SER A 48 -11.71 9.81 7.84
CA SER A 48 -10.69 10.53 8.59
C SER A 48 -9.40 10.60 7.76
N ILE A 49 -8.64 11.69 7.91
CA ILE A 49 -7.36 11.89 7.20
C ILE A 49 -6.40 10.71 7.45
N PHE A 50 -6.47 10.11 8.63
CA PHE A 50 -5.57 9.03 9.04
C PHE A 50 -5.63 7.77 8.14
N PRO A 51 -6.79 7.10 7.94
CA PRO A 51 -6.90 5.95 7.03
C PRO A 51 -6.59 6.32 5.57
N VAL A 52 -6.89 7.55 5.14
CA VAL A 52 -6.59 8.02 3.77
C VAL A 52 -5.08 8.11 3.56
N THR A 53 -4.34 8.74 4.48
CA THR A 53 -2.88 8.82 4.39
C THR A 53 -2.24 7.43 4.42
N ILE A 54 -2.73 6.52 5.24
CA ILE A 54 -2.25 5.13 5.30
C ILE A 54 -2.48 4.41 3.98
N SER A 55 -3.64 4.59 3.33
CA SER A 55 -3.90 3.97 2.03
C SER A 55 -2.99 4.52 0.94
N ILE A 56 -2.72 5.84 0.94
CA ILE A 56 -1.80 6.45 -0.02
C ILE A 56 -0.37 5.92 0.19
N MET A 57 0.07 5.84 1.44
CA MET A 57 1.38 5.26 1.79
C MET A 57 1.47 3.78 1.40
N ALA A 58 0.41 2.99 1.63
CA ALA A 58 0.34 1.60 1.24
C ALA A 58 0.45 1.40 -0.29
N SER A 59 -0.23 2.24 -1.07
CA SER A 59 -0.12 2.24 -2.54
C SER A 59 1.29 2.60 -3.00
N PHE A 60 1.95 3.56 -2.34
CA PHE A 60 3.30 3.99 -2.70
C PHE A 60 4.38 2.96 -2.33
N LEU A 61 4.22 2.29 -1.19
CA LEU A 61 5.14 1.29 -0.65
C LEU A 61 4.83 -0.15 -1.10
N ALA A 62 3.95 -0.32 -2.09
CA ALA A 62 3.55 -1.62 -2.59
C ALA A 62 4.76 -2.52 -2.96
N SER A 63 4.51 -3.83 -3.10
CA SER A 63 5.52 -4.90 -3.32
C SER A 63 6.68 -4.52 -4.25
N THR A 64 6.38 -3.77 -5.33
CA THR A 64 7.35 -3.26 -6.30
C THR A 64 8.42 -2.34 -5.70
N SER A 65 8.09 -1.48 -4.74
CA SER A 65 9.06 -0.59 -4.07
C SER A 65 9.97 -1.38 -3.14
N PHE A 66 9.42 -2.36 -2.41
CA PHE A 66 10.16 -3.15 -1.43
C PHE A 66 11.19 -4.09 -2.08
N ILE A 67 10.84 -4.70 -3.22
CA ILE A 67 11.75 -5.57 -3.98
C ILE A 67 12.53 -4.80 -5.05
N GLY A 68 11.91 -3.81 -5.68
CA GLY A 68 12.48 -3.11 -6.83
C GLY A 68 13.65 -2.20 -6.47
N PHE A 69 13.54 -1.40 -5.41
CA PHE A 69 14.62 -0.51 -4.99
C PHE A 69 15.91 -1.23 -4.61
N PRO A 70 15.90 -2.30 -3.77
CA PRO A 70 17.12 -3.05 -3.53
C PRO A 70 17.61 -3.74 -4.80
N THR A 71 16.74 -4.31 -5.64
CA THR A 71 17.15 -4.97 -6.89
C THR A 71 17.92 -4.02 -7.81
N VAL A 72 17.42 -2.80 -8.01
CA VAL A 72 18.09 -1.77 -8.81
C VAL A 72 19.39 -1.32 -8.15
N MET A 73 19.41 -1.19 -6.82
CA MET A 73 20.61 -0.80 -6.08
C MET A 73 21.70 -1.88 -6.09
N TYR A 74 21.32 -3.16 -6.09
CA TYR A 74 22.24 -4.28 -6.23
C TYR A 74 22.78 -4.41 -7.66
N ALA A 75 21.98 -4.11 -8.69
CA ALA A 75 22.39 -4.21 -10.08
C ALA A 75 23.22 -3.01 -10.58
N THR A 76 22.83 -1.79 -10.19
CA THR A 76 23.34 -0.53 -10.75
C THR A 76 24.19 0.26 -9.74
N GLY A 77 24.31 -0.20 -8.50
CA GLY A 77 25.05 0.47 -7.43
C GLY A 77 24.27 1.62 -6.77
N THR A 78 24.98 2.46 -6.01
CA THR A 78 24.39 3.53 -5.19
C THR A 78 23.83 4.73 -5.98
N MET A 79 23.91 4.72 -7.31
CA MET A 79 23.41 5.81 -8.14
C MET A 79 21.88 5.99 -8.02
N PHE A 80 21.15 4.95 -7.64
CA PHE A 80 19.70 5.02 -7.38
C PHE A 80 19.33 6.04 -6.28
N TYR A 81 20.22 6.28 -5.29
CA TYR A 81 19.96 7.26 -4.23
C TYR A 81 19.77 8.70 -4.74
N VAL A 82 20.28 9.01 -5.94
CA VAL A 82 20.13 10.34 -6.55
C VAL A 82 18.66 10.68 -6.82
N ILE A 83 17.76 9.69 -6.89
CA ILE A 83 16.31 9.89 -7.09
C ILE A 83 15.63 10.69 -5.96
N ILE A 84 16.24 10.76 -4.77
CA ILE A 84 15.70 11.52 -3.63
C ILE A 84 15.73 13.03 -3.91
N ILE A 85 16.77 13.52 -4.60
CA ILE A 85 16.94 14.94 -4.92
C ILE A 85 15.81 15.46 -5.84
N PRO A 86 15.54 14.87 -7.02
CA PRO A 86 14.42 15.30 -7.86
C PRO A 86 13.06 14.99 -7.23
N ALA A 87 12.94 13.98 -6.35
CA ALA A 87 11.69 13.74 -5.62
C ALA A 87 11.35 14.88 -4.65
N ILE A 88 12.34 15.39 -3.90
CA ILE A 88 12.16 16.54 -3.00
C ILE A 88 11.86 17.81 -3.81
N LEU A 89 12.64 18.07 -4.86
CA LEU A 89 12.42 19.24 -5.72
C LEU A 89 11.05 19.19 -6.40
N GLY A 90 10.66 18.04 -6.91
CA GLY A 90 9.34 17.82 -7.51
C GLY A 90 8.20 18.02 -6.52
N ALA A 91 8.35 17.58 -5.27
CA ALA A 91 7.37 17.83 -4.21
C ALA A 91 7.23 19.32 -3.88
N VAL A 92 8.34 20.06 -3.80
CA VAL A 92 8.32 21.52 -3.55
C VAL A 92 7.67 22.27 -4.71
N ILE A 93 8.02 21.92 -5.96
CA ILE A 93 7.44 22.52 -7.16
C ILE A 93 5.94 22.18 -7.26
N ALA A 94 5.55 20.95 -6.95
CA ALA A 94 4.15 20.55 -6.93
C ALA A 94 3.35 21.36 -5.88
N CYS A 95 3.90 21.57 -4.67
CA CYS A 95 3.24 22.42 -3.68
C CYS A 95 3.05 23.86 -4.17
N GLU A 96 4.03 24.45 -4.85
CA GLU A 96 3.94 25.83 -5.36
C GLU A 96 3.08 25.99 -6.63
N LEU A 97 2.97 24.94 -7.46
CA LEU A 97 2.36 25.03 -8.78
C LEU A 97 0.97 24.35 -8.88
N PHE A 98 0.67 23.38 -8.00
CA PHE A 98 -0.66 22.76 -7.87
C PHE A 98 -1.50 23.33 -6.71
N MET A 99 -0.86 24.01 -5.75
CA MET A 99 -1.53 24.74 -4.66
C MET A 99 -1.50 26.29 -4.77
N PRO A 100 -1.33 26.95 -5.94
CA PRO A 100 -1.83 28.31 -6.16
C PRO A 100 -3.31 28.32 -6.60
#